data_AF-A0A8H5FZX4-F1
#
_entry.id   AF-A0A8H5FZX4-F1
#
_cell.length_a   1.000
_cell.length_b   1.000
_cell.length_c   1.000
_cell.angle_alpha   90.00
_cell.angle_beta   90.00
_cell.angle_gamma   90.00
#
_symmetry.space_group_name_H-M   'P 1'
#
loop_
_entity.id
_entity.type
_entity.pdbx_description
1 polymer ?
#
loop_
_entity_poly.entity_id
_entity_poly.type
_entity_poly.pdbx_seq_one_letter_code
_entity_poly.pdbx_strand_id
1 'polypeptide(L)'
;MIGTPEEFGKAVGDRLPFTLNSSHMAELVATMSPEEQEAFAVRIARIRNRLRLQDAGRAVRERSTKDNEVNLEVANPSTFAPPSTFLSFPLELIDRVLCNLDLRSLLKCKEVCKELKEHVERAKGIQSIMELEIYGQEMNPDNDWSATKVSQCLRQYQSTWEKPNWTDRDGDPITAPMENGGLWELSGGVLAQTDEDGHFHFRKFPSTTRHIQQETWDIIPDIPDICDFGMDPGQDLLVWITAPTPVLPTLSLYVRTLRMGDRHPLAREQVICYDHYLVRDYWSYSIKIMQDYIGLLAHYRPTLDVIDGVGRTEFMIWNWKEGKLELDLLTPRTQSFAFVPNRHVVLADLCDGPFGEDETEIYLTLIDFRAEGATKKSLGEVRNAIKLCYPIRAEDTVYSELDISSDPAPGWTPGKDDKSPFYVAKENRVFAVTIVAITGEGRDAAFRHFIPLSWNGRSGRRLVHVYFEQACLLLMSGRALPSGLDA
;
A
#
# COMPACT_ATOMS: atom_id res chain seq x y z
N MET A 1 -24.23 1.70 43.10
CA MET A 1 -25.52 1.89 42.38
C MET A 1 -25.19 2.67 41.12
N ILE A 2 -25.06 1.95 40.00
CA ILE A 2 -24.65 2.53 38.73
C ILE A 2 -25.93 2.98 38.03
N GLY A 3 -25.96 4.26 37.65
CA GLY A 3 -27.08 4.90 36.97
C GLY A 3 -27.41 4.25 35.62
N THR A 4 -28.54 4.63 35.05
CA THR A 4 -29.04 4.02 33.80
C THR A 4 -28.06 4.27 32.64
N PRO A 5 -28.06 3.44 31.58
CA PRO A 5 -27.23 3.63 30.39
C PRO A 5 -27.32 5.04 29.78
N GLU A 6 -28.46 5.71 29.93
CA GLU A 6 -28.68 7.11 29.50
C GLU A 6 -27.87 8.12 30.33
N GLU A 7 -27.74 7.90 31.65
CA GLU A 7 -26.94 8.74 32.54
C GLU A 7 -25.43 8.57 32.27
N PHE A 8 -25.01 7.37 31.87
CA PHE A 8 -23.64 7.09 31.44
C PHE A 8 -23.29 7.79 30.12
N GLY A 9 -24.21 7.77 29.14
CA GLY A 9 -24.05 8.48 27.86
C GLY A 9 -23.90 10.00 28.03
N LYS A 10 -24.63 10.59 28.99
CA LYS A 10 -24.60 12.04 29.24
C LYS A 10 -23.31 12.50 29.92
N ALA A 11 -22.74 11.72 30.84
CA ALA A 11 -21.48 12.04 31.50
C ALA A 11 -20.24 12.00 30.57
N VAL A 12 -20.36 11.32 29.43
CA VAL A 12 -19.30 11.16 28.43
C VAL A 12 -19.29 12.30 27.40
N GLY A 13 -20.42 13.00 27.20
CA GLY A 13 -20.62 13.96 26.11
C GLY A 13 -19.97 15.34 26.27
N ASP A 14 -19.80 15.85 27.48
CA ASP A 14 -19.65 17.31 27.66
C ASP A 14 -18.24 17.91 27.48
N ARG A 15 -17.19 17.14 27.12
CA ARG A 15 -15.81 17.70 27.05
C ARG A 15 -14.90 17.20 25.93
N LEU A 16 -15.45 16.70 24.82
CA LEU A 16 -14.70 16.40 23.59
C LEU A 16 -15.28 17.19 22.40
N PRO A 17 -14.48 17.91 21.60
CA PRO A 17 -14.98 18.57 20.40
C PRO A 17 -15.17 17.61 19.21
N PHE A 18 -15.24 16.29 19.44
CA PHE A 18 -15.59 15.30 18.43
C PHE A 18 -16.51 14.24 19.04
N THR A 19 -17.64 14.01 18.38
CA THR A 19 -18.80 13.25 18.82
C THR A 19 -18.49 11.77 19.04
N LEU A 20 -18.53 11.32 20.30
CA LEU A 20 -18.84 9.93 20.68
C LEU A 20 -20.34 9.58 20.46
N ASN A 21 -21.12 10.51 19.90
CA ASN A 21 -22.50 10.32 19.43
C ASN A 21 -22.57 9.57 18.08
N SER A 22 -21.76 8.54 17.87
CA SER A 22 -22.06 7.59 16.80
C SER A 22 -23.08 6.59 17.36
N SER A 23 -24.25 6.48 16.72
CA SER A 23 -25.28 5.50 17.07
C SER A 23 -24.70 4.08 17.12
N HIS A 24 -23.74 3.77 16.23
CA HIS A 24 -23.03 2.50 16.20
C HIS A 24 -22.24 2.20 17.48
N MET A 25 -21.61 3.19 18.13
CA MET A 25 -20.87 2.93 19.39
C MET A 25 -21.82 2.69 20.57
N ALA A 26 -22.97 3.36 20.59
CA ALA A 26 -23.99 3.12 21.61
C ALA A 26 -24.62 1.73 21.45
N GLU A 27 -24.91 1.32 20.21
CA GLU A 27 -25.40 -0.03 19.89
C GLU A 27 -24.36 -1.10 20.24
N LEU A 28 -23.10 -0.89 19.90
CA LEU A 28 -22.01 -1.82 20.24
C LEU A 28 -21.86 -1.99 21.76
N VAL A 29 -21.81 -0.89 22.52
CA VAL A 29 -21.72 -0.95 23.99
C VAL A 29 -22.95 -1.60 24.61
N ALA A 30 -24.14 -1.38 24.03
CA ALA A 30 -25.38 -2.03 24.48
C ALA A 30 -25.38 -3.55 24.24
N THR A 31 -24.57 -4.06 23.31
CA THR A 31 -24.40 -5.51 23.08
C THR A 31 -23.34 -6.18 23.95
N MET A 32 -22.51 -5.41 24.67
CA MET A 32 -21.45 -5.92 25.55
C MET A 32 -22.02 -6.40 26.89
N SER A 33 -21.43 -7.46 27.45
CA SER A 33 -21.69 -7.90 28.83
C SER A 33 -21.22 -6.85 29.85
N PRO A 34 -21.73 -6.85 31.10
CA PRO A 34 -21.31 -5.88 32.12
C PRO A 34 -19.80 -5.85 32.38
N GLU A 35 -19.14 -7.00 32.32
CA GLU A 35 -17.68 -7.14 32.52
C GLU A 35 -16.89 -6.51 31.37
N GLU A 36 -17.36 -6.70 30.13
CA GLU A 36 -16.78 -6.07 28.94
C GLU A 36 -17.00 -4.55 28.93
N GLN A 37 -18.16 -4.07 29.37
CA GLN A 37 -18.43 -2.64 29.53
C GLN A 37 -17.50 -2.00 30.56
N GLU A 38 -17.24 -2.68 31.68
CA GLU A 38 -16.31 -2.22 32.72
C GLU A 38 -14.86 -2.20 32.19
N ALA A 39 -14.41 -3.27 31.51
CA ALA A 39 -13.10 -3.32 30.88
C ALA A 39 -12.93 -2.22 29.83
N PHE A 40 -13.96 -1.97 29.02
CA PHE A 40 -14.01 -0.88 28.05
C PHE A 40 -13.89 0.49 28.72
N ALA A 41 -14.64 0.72 29.81
CA ALA A 41 -14.58 1.98 30.57
C ALA A 41 -13.19 2.23 31.18
N VAL A 42 -12.55 1.20 31.75
CA VAL A 42 -11.18 1.28 32.32
C VAL A 42 -10.16 1.62 31.23
N ARG A 43 -10.29 1.02 30.04
CA ARG A 43 -9.40 1.28 28.90
C ARG A 43 -9.53 2.72 28.40
N ILE A 44 -10.76 3.23 28.25
CA ILE A 44 -11.02 4.64 27.90
C ILE A 44 -10.46 5.61 28.95
N ALA A 45 -10.58 5.29 30.25
CA ALA A 45 -10.03 6.10 31.32
C ALA A 45 -8.49 6.17 31.29
N ARG A 46 -7.80 5.05 31.02
CA ARG A 46 -6.34 5.01 30.84
C ARG A 46 -5.89 5.86 29.65
N ILE A 47 -6.62 5.81 28.53
CA ILE A 47 -6.34 6.62 27.34
C ILE A 47 -6.47 8.12 27.67
N ARG A 48 -7.53 8.53 28.37
CA ARG A 48 -7.72 9.94 28.81
C ARG A 48 -6.54 10.44 29.66
N ASN A 49 -6.07 9.63 30.60
CA ASN A 49 -4.93 10.02 31.45
C ASN A 49 -3.63 10.15 30.65
N ARG A 50 -3.37 9.24 29.70
CA ARG A 50 -2.18 9.32 28.84
C ARG A 50 -2.18 10.58 27.97
N LEU A 51 -3.34 10.95 27.42
CA LEU A 51 -3.49 12.16 26.61
C LEU A 51 -3.29 13.45 27.44
N ARG A 52 -3.85 13.51 28.65
CA ARG A 52 -3.64 14.65 29.56
C ARG A 52 -2.16 14.86 29.90
N LEU A 53 -1.42 13.79 30.12
CA LEU A 53 0.02 13.86 30.41
C LEU A 53 0.84 14.34 29.20
N GLN A 54 0.44 13.96 27.98
CA GLN A 54 1.08 14.44 26.75
C GLN A 54 0.83 15.93 26.48
N ASP A 55 -0.40 16.40 26.69
CA ASP A 55 -0.75 17.82 26.51
C ASP A 55 -0.05 18.70 27.55
N ALA A 56 0.07 18.23 28.80
CA ALA A 56 0.85 18.90 29.84
C ALA A 56 2.34 19.01 29.47
N GLY A 57 2.93 17.95 28.90
CA GLY A 57 4.32 17.98 28.42
C GLY A 57 4.56 18.95 27.25
N ARG A 58 3.56 19.14 26.39
CA ARG A 58 3.63 20.09 25.25
C ARG A 58 3.56 21.55 25.72
N ALA A 59 2.67 21.85 26.67
CA ALA A 59 2.56 23.19 27.26
C ALA A 59 3.84 23.64 27.99
N VAL A 60 4.59 22.69 28.58
CA VAL A 60 5.89 22.96 29.21
C VAL A 60 6.98 23.26 28.17
N ARG A 61 6.99 22.56 27.02
CA ARG A 61 7.94 22.83 25.93
C ARG A 61 7.70 24.17 25.23
N GLU A 62 6.44 24.57 25.06
CA GLU A 62 6.09 25.85 24.41
C GLU A 62 6.37 27.08 25.30
N ARG A 63 6.47 26.90 26.62
CA ARG A 63 6.98 27.96 27.52
C ARG A 63 8.49 28.10 27.48
N SER A 64 9.22 27.00 27.27
CA SER A 64 10.69 27.00 27.22
C SER A 64 11.28 27.66 25.96
N THR A 65 10.50 27.84 24.89
CA THR A 65 10.96 28.47 23.64
C THR A 65 10.70 29.97 23.56
N LYS A 66 10.03 30.57 24.55
CA LYS A 66 9.72 32.02 24.57
C LYS A 66 10.73 32.89 25.31
N ASP A 67 11.75 32.31 25.96
CA ASP A 67 12.72 33.06 26.78
C ASP A 67 14.06 33.35 26.09
N ASN A 68 14.16 33.21 24.76
CA ASN A 68 15.37 33.53 24.00
C ASN A 68 15.07 34.50 22.83
N GLU A 69 14.72 35.74 23.15
CA GLU A 69 14.83 36.87 22.22
C GLU A 69 15.90 37.84 22.73
N VAL A 70 17.06 37.79 22.08
CA VAL A 70 18.19 38.69 22.29
C VAL A 70 17.91 39.98 21.51
N ASN A 71 17.93 41.10 22.22
CA ASN A 71 17.91 42.46 21.67
C ASN A 71 19.01 42.65 20.62
N LEU A 72 18.62 42.96 19.38
CA LEU A 72 19.51 43.48 18.34
C LEU A 72 19.11 44.92 18.01
N GLU A 73 20.12 45.77 18.09
CA GLU A 73 20.07 47.22 18.00
C GLU A 73 19.51 47.75 16.67
N VAL A 74 18.83 48.88 16.81
CA VAL A 74 18.20 49.72 15.81
C VAL A 74 19.24 50.29 14.84
N ALA A 75 19.17 49.87 13.57
CA ALA A 75 19.80 50.57 12.44
C ALA A 75 18.72 51.25 11.57
N ASN A 76 19.03 52.49 11.16
CA ASN A 76 18.16 53.46 10.48
C ASN A 76 17.30 52.92 9.32
N PRO A 77 15.99 53.26 9.25
CA PRO A 77 15.12 52.94 8.13
C PRO A 77 15.13 54.08 7.12
N SER A 78 16.03 54.02 6.14
CA SER A 78 15.91 54.86 4.94
C SER A 78 16.08 53.99 3.69
N THR A 79 14.97 53.88 2.95
CA THR A 79 14.86 53.38 1.56
C THR A 79 15.16 51.91 1.30
N PHE A 80 14.44 51.00 1.96
CA PHE A 80 14.11 49.72 1.32
C PHE A 80 12.82 49.92 0.52
N ALA A 81 12.89 49.72 -0.80
CA ALA A 81 11.69 49.61 -1.61
C ALA A 81 10.74 48.59 -0.97
N PRO A 82 9.41 48.81 -0.98
CA PRO A 82 8.48 47.83 -0.44
C PRO A 82 8.79 46.47 -1.08
N PRO A 83 8.87 45.38 -0.29
CA PRO A 83 9.14 44.07 -0.85
C PRO A 83 8.13 43.81 -1.96
N SER A 84 8.64 43.48 -3.16
CA SER A 84 7.82 43.12 -4.30
C SER A 84 6.84 42.03 -3.87
N THR A 85 5.55 42.35 -3.88
CA THR A 85 4.51 41.44 -3.44
C THR A 85 4.40 40.30 -4.46
N PHE A 86 4.16 39.06 -4.02
CA PHE A 86 3.98 37.92 -4.93
C PHE A 86 2.95 38.20 -6.04
N LEU A 87 1.92 39.00 -5.73
CA LEU A 87 0.87 39.42 -6.65
C LEU A 87 1.34 40.46 -7.70
N SER A 88 2.55 41.01 -7.60
CA SER A 88 3.13 41.87 -8.63
C SER A 88 3.77 41.10 -9.78
N PHE A 89 3.89 39.77 -9.68
CA PHE A 89 4.37 38.95 -10.79
C PHE A 89 3.32 38.85 -11.91
N PRO A 90 3.73 38.66 -13.17
CA PRO A 90 2.83 38.26 -14.25
C PRO A 90 2.00 37.03 -13.86
N LEU A 91 0.73 37.00 -14.26
CA LEU A 91 -0.22 35.94 -13.89
C LEU A 91 0.28 34.55 -14.29
N GLU A 92 1.02 34.45 -15.40
CA GLU A 92 1.60 33.19 -15.87
C GLU A 92 2.64 32.62 -14.91
N LEU A 93 3.39 33.49 -14.22
CA LEU A 93 4.35 33.07 -13.19
C LEU A 93 3.63 32.68 -11.91
N ILE A 94 2.58 33.43 -11.53
CA ILE A 94 1.74 33.10 -10.38
C ILE A 94 1.10 31.72 -10.60
N ASP A 95 0.51 31.49 -11.77
CA ASP A 95 -0.07 30.19 -12.16
C ASP A 95 0.97 29.08 -12.10
N ARG A 96 2.15 29.27 -12.69
CA ARG A 96 3.22 28.26 -12.63
C ARG A 96 3.63 27.96 -11.20
N VAL A 97 3.80 28.96 -10.34
CA VAL A 97 4.16 28.74 -8.93
C VAL A 97 3.06 27.96 -8.22
N LEU A 98 1.80 28.39 -8.35
CA LEU A 98 0.68 27.74 -7.67
C LEU A 98 0.42 26.32 -8.19
N CYS A 99 0.58 26.06 -9.48
CA CYS A 99 0.47 24.72 -10.07
C CYS A 99 1.57 23.74 -9.61
N ASN A 100 2.61 24.20 -8.91
CA ASN A 100 3.64 23.35 -8.31
C ASN A 100 3.46 23.17 -6.79
N LEU A 101 2.36 23.68 -6.21
CA LEU A 101 2.04 23.52 -4.80
C LEU A 101 1.14 22.30 -4.55
N ASP A 102 1.29 21.66 -3.39
CA ASP A 102 0.35 20.64 -2.90
C ASP A 102 -1.02 21.23 -2.55
N LEU A 103 -2.07 20.41 -2.50
CA LEU A 103 -3.44 20.83 -2.17
C LEU A 103 -3.48 21.60 -0.84
N ARG A 104 -2.70 21.17 0.15
CA ARG A 104 -2.66 21.83 1.45
C ARG A 104 -2.14 23.27 1.35
N SER A 105 -1.10 23.50 0.57
CA SER A 105 -0.51 24.81 0.35
C SER A 105 -1.43 25.68 -0.49
N LEU A 106 -2.08 25.12 -1.51
CA LEU A 106 -3.13 25.81 -2.27
C LEU A 106 -4.29 26.26 -1.38
N LEU A 107 -4.77 25.40 -0.48
CA LEU A 107 -5.82 25.75 0.48
C LEU A 107 -5.35 26.88 1.42
N LYS A 108 -4.10 26.87 1.87
CA LYS A 108 -3.53 27.99 2.64
C LYS A 108 -3.45 29.27 1.82
N CYS A 109 -3.07 29.21 0.54
CA CYS A 109 -3.05 30.38 -0.34
C CYS A 109 -4.43 31.06 -0.41
N LYS A 110 -5.52 30.28 -0.39
CA LYS A 110 -6.90 30.82 -0.31
C LYS A 110 -7.20 31.56 0.99
N GLU A 111 -6.45 31.31 2.06
CA GLU A 111 -6.60 31.97 3.36
C GLU A 111 -5.74 33.24 3.49
N VAL A 112 -4.74 33.44 2.61
CA VAL A 112 -3.81 34.57 2.69
C VAL A 112 -4.49 35.90 2.32
N CYS A 113 -5.16 35.97 1.16
CA CYS A 113 -5.87 37.18 0.73
C CYS A 113 -6.99 36.87 -0.27
N LYS A 114 -7.89 37.84 -0.49
CA LYS A 114 -9.02 37.72 -1.42
C LYS A 114 -8.56 37.47 -2.86
N GLU A 115 -7.51 38.14 -3.30
CA GLU A 115 -7.00 38.04 -4.67
C GLU A 115 -6.43 36.65 -4.97
N LEU A 116 -5.60 36.09 -4.09
CA LEU A 116 -5.11 34.71 -4.22
C LEU A 116 -6.24 33.69 -4.15
N LYS A 117 -7.21 33.89 -3.26
CA LYS A 117 -8.40 33.04 -3.18
C LYS A 117 -9.15 33.03 -4.51
N GLU A 118 -9.47 34.21 -5.05
CA GLU A 118 -10.18 34.33 -6.32
C GLU A 118 -9.37 33.73 -7.48
N HIS A 119 -8.05 33.92 -7.49
CA HIS A 119 -7.17 33.37 -8.51
C HIS A 119 -7.15 31.83 -8.47
N VAL A 120 -6.92 31.25 -7.29
CA VAL A 120 -6.96 29.79 -7.08
C VAL A 120 -8.33 29.22 -7.49
N GLU A 121 -9.43 29.88 -7.15
CA GLU A 121 -10.80 29.43 -7.45
C GLU A 121 -11.17 29.56 -8.94
N ARG A 122 -10.59 30.51 -9.68
CA ARG A 122 -10.91 30.75 -11.10
C ARG A 122 -9.96 30.03 -12.06
N ALA A 123 -8.67 29.88 -11.69
CA ALA A 123 -7.65 29.31 -12.56
C ALA A 123 -7.90 27.82 -12.79
N LYS A 124 -8.22 27.43 -14.04
CA LYS A 124 -8.56 26.05 -14.39
C LYS A 124 -7.43 25.07 -14.14
N GLY A 125 -6.19 25.45 -14.41
CA GLY A 125 -5.02 24.60 -14.11
C GLY A 125 -4.94 24.23 -12.63
N ILE A 126 -5.08 25.21 -11.74
CA ILE A 126 -5.05 25.01 -10.29
C ILE A 126 -6.23 24.15 -9.84
N GLN A 127 -7.44 24.45 -10.33
CA GLN A 127 -8.63 23.65 -10.00
C GLN A 127 -8.48 22.19 -10.43
N SER A 128 -7.92 21.92 -11.61
CA SER A 128 -7.69 20.55 -12.08
C SER A 128 -6.68 19.79 -11.22
N ILE A 129 -5.60 20.44 -10.78
CA ILE A 129 -4.64 19.83 -9.85
C ILE A 129 -5.31 19.48 -8.51
N MET A 130 -6.11 20.40 -7.97
CA MET A 130 -6.87 20.17 -6.73
C MET A 130 -7.84 18.98 -6.88
N GLU A 131 -8.57 18.90 -8.00
CA GLU A 131 -9.48 17.79 -8.28
C GLU A 131 -8.73 16.45 -8.36
N LEU A 132 -7.62 16.40 -9.11
CA LEU A 132 -6.78 15.20 -9.21
C LEU A 132 -6.32 14.73 -7.83
N GLU A 133 -5.81 15.63 -6.98
CA GLU A 133 -5.31 15.27 -5.65
C GLU A 133 -6.44 14.80 -4.70
N ILE A 134 -7.63 15.41 -4.78
CA ILE A 134 -8.82 14.96 -4.02
C ILE A 134 -9.18 13.51 -4.35
N TYR A 135 -9.08 13.13 -5.62
CA TYR A 135 -9.35 11.76 -6.07
C TYR A 135 -8.11 10.85 -6.07
N GLY A 136 -7.01 11.33 -5.48
CA GLY A 136 -5.74 10.61 -5.38
C GLY A 136 -5.20 10.15 -6.74
N GLN A 137 -5.32 11.02 -7.73
CA GLN A 137 -4.76 10.90 -9.07
C GLN A 137 -3.65 11.94 -9.27
N GLU A 138 -2.77 11.68 -10.23
CA GLU A 138 -1.75 12.61 -10.71
C GLU A 138 -1.93 12.82 -12.21
N MET A 139 -1.64 14.03 -12.68
CA MET A 139 -1.67 14.33 -14.11
C MET A 139 -0.50 13.60 -14.79
N ASN A 140 -0.78 12.98 -15.94
CA ASN A 140 0.30 12.43 -16.75
C ASN A 140 1.06 13.58 -17.43
N PRO A 141 2.38 13.73 -17.17
CA PRO A 141 3.17 14.78 -17.81
C PRO A 141 3.31 14.60 -19.32
N ASP A 142 3.15 13.37 -19.82
CA ASP A 142 3.29 13.03 -21.23
C ASP A 142 1.97 13.15 -22.02
N ASN A 143 0.92 13.66 -21.37
CA ASN A 143 -0.39 13.89 -21.97
C ASN A 143 -0.55 15.36 -22.44
N ASP A 144 -1.08 15.54 -23.65
CA ASP A 144 -1.25 16.84 -24.31
C ASP A 144 -2.59 17.53 -24.01
N TRP A 145 -3.38 17.03 -23.07
CA TRP A 145 -4.71 17.57 -22.81
C TRP A 145 -4.69 18.84 -21.97
N SER A 146 -5.61 19.75 -22.27
CA SER A 146 -5.87 20.91 -21.42
C SER A 146 -6.43 20.50 -20.06
N ALA A 147 -6.14 21.30 -19.02
CA ALA A 147 -6.65 21.12 -17.67
C ALA A 147 -8.18 20.88 -17.63
N THR A 148 -8.94 21.67 -18.39
CA THR A 148 -10.41 21.50 -18.52
C THR A 148 -10.80 20.11 -19.01
N LYS A 149 -10.10 19.59 -20.02
CA LYS A 149 -10.38 18.27 -20.60
C LYS A 149 -10.02 17.16 -19.63
N VAL A 150 -8.89 17.29 -18.92
CA VAL A 150 -8.47 16.38 -17.84
C VAL A 150 -9.52 16.35 -16.72
N SER A 151 -9.96 17.50 -16.22
CA SER A 151 -11.02 17.60 -15.20
C SER A 151 -12.34 16.96 -15.64
N GLN A 152 -12.78 17.21 -16.88
CA GLN A 152 -14.02 16.61 -17.40
C GLN A 152 -13.91 15.08 -17.43
N CYS A 153 -12.79 14.56 -17.93
CA CYS A 153 -12.51 13.14 -17.99
C CYS A 153 -12.41 12.51 -16.58
N LEU A 154 -11.77 13.19 -15.63
CA LEU A 154 -11.67 12.74 -14.24
C LEU A 154 -13.06 12.61 -13.61
N ARG A 155 -13.93 13.60 -13.78
CA ARG A 155 -15.31 13.55 -13.27
C ARG A 155 -16.11 12.40 -13.89
N GLN A 156 -15.95 12.18 -15.20
CA GLN A 156 -16.57 11.04 -15.87
C GLN A 156 -16.05 9.72 -15.29
N TYR A 157 -14.74 9.58 -15.13
CA TYR A 157 -14.10 8.42 -14.51
C TYR A 157 -14.63 8.16 -13.09
N GLN A 158 -14.76 9.20 -12.26
CA GLN A 158 -15.33 9.07 -10.91
C GLN A 158 -16.79 8.65 -10.94
N SER A 159 -17.59 9.22 -11.84
CA SER A 159 -19.00 8.82 -11.98
C SER A 159 -19.17 7.36 -12.39
N THR A 160 -18.20 6.79 -13.13
CA THR A 160 -18.18 5.36 -13.48
C THR A 160 -17.86 4.48 -12.27
N TRP A 161 -17.04 4.93 -11.33
CA TRP A 161 -16.80 4.20 -10.07
C TRP A 161 -17.99 4.25 -9.12
N GLU A 162 -18.71 5.38 -9.08
CA GLU A 162 -19.94 5.51 -8.27
C GLU A 162 -21.08 4.65 -8.80
N LYS A 163 -21.13 4.46 -10.13
CA LYS A 163 -22.14 3.67 -10.83
C LYS A 163 -21.44 2.70 -11.78
N PRO A 164 -20.90 1.60 -11.24
CA PRO A 164 -20.12 0.65 -12.03
C PRO A 164 -20.93 0.18 -13.24
N ASN A 165 -20.45 0.56 -14.42
CA ASN A 165 -20.94 0.05 -15.69
C ASN A 165 -19.74 -0.55 -16.41
N TRP A 166 -19.46 -1.82 -16.11
CA TRP A 166 -18.28 -2.58 -16.55
C TRP A 166 -18.37 -3.04 -18.01
N THR A 167 -19.04 -2.25 -18.84
CA THR A 167 -19.29 -2.57 -20.23
C THR A 167 -18.31 -1.81 -21.13
N ASP A 168 -18.00 -2.41 -22.27
CA ASP A 168 -17.20 -1.80 -23.32
C ASP A 168 -18.00 -0.71 -24.08
N ARG A 169 -17.54 -0.34 -25.29
CA ARG A 169 -18.24 0.67 -26.10
C ARG A 169 -19.60 0.18 -26.61
N ASP A 170 -19.76 -1.13 -26.74
CA ASP A 170 -20.93 -1.79 -27.32
C ASP A 170 -21.92 -2.27 -26.24
N GLY A 171 -21.53 -2.17 -24.96
CA GLY A 171 -22.38 -2.52 -23.83
C GLY A 171 -22.09 -3.92 -23.27
N ASP A 172 -21.02 -4.57 -23.72
CA ASP A 172 -20.69 -5.94 -23.33
C ASP A 172 -19.55 -5.96 -22.29
N PRO A 173 -19.54 -6.91 -21.34
CA PRO A 173 -18.41 -7.09 -20.42
C PRO A 173 -17.12 -7.43 -21.18
N ILE A 174 -16.02 -6.75 -20.85
CA ILE A 174 -14.71 -7.10 -21.38
C ILE A 174 -14.28 -8.43 -20.76
N THR A 175 -14.17 -9.48 -21.58
CA THR A 175 -13.73 -10.81 -21.16
C THR A 175 -12.36 -11.13 -21.75
N ALA A 176 -11.51 -11.76 -20.94
CA ALA A 176 -10.26 -12.35 -21.38
C ALA A 176 -10.28 -13.84 -21.05
N PRO A 177 -10.25 -14.75 -22.06
CA PRO A 177 -10.11 -16.16 -21.79
C PRO A 177 -8.78 -16.41 -21.08
N MET A 178 -8.76 -17.40 -20.19
CA MET A 178 -7.52 -17.85 -19.57
C MET A 178 -6.76 -18.75 -20.55
N GLU A 179 -5.50 -18.44 -20.80
CA GLU A 179 -4.60 -19.37 -21.47
C GLU A 179 -4.25 -20.54 -20.52
N ASN A 180 -4.13 -21.75 -21.06
CA ASN A 180 -3.97 -23.00 -20.27
C ASN A 180 -2.53 -23.27 -19.81
N GLY A 181 -1.61 -22.31 -19.88
CA GLY A 181 -0.19 -22.49 -19.51
C GLY A 181 0.11 -22.39 -18.02
N GLY A 182 -0.87 -22.05 -17.20
CA GLY A 182 -0.77 -22.09 -15.73
C GLY A 182 -0.05 -20.91 -15.07
N LEU A 183 0.60 -20.02 -15.82
CA LEU A 183 1.17 -18.77 -15.28
C LEU A 183 0.35 -17.58 -15.77
N TRP A 184 0.10 -16.62 -14.87
CA TRP A 184 -0.53 -15.35 -15.22
C TRP A 184 -0.16 -14.25 -14.23
N GLU A 185 -0.22 -13.00 -14.69
CA GLU A 185 0.04 -11.81 -13.87
C GLU A 185 -0.83 -10.65 -14.39
N LEU A 186 -1.31 -9.79 -13.49
CA LEU A 186 -2.08 -8.59 -13.84
C LEU A 186 -1.47 -7.37 -13.16
N SER A 187 -0.75 -6.56 -13.93
CA SER A 187 -0.03 -5.39 -13.45
C SER A 187 -0.29 -4.20 -14.35
N GLY A 188 -0.55 -3.02 -13.78
CA GLY A 188 -0.71 -1.78 -14.54
C GLY A 188 -1.81 -1.79 -15.62
N GLY A 189 -2.82 -2.67 -15.50
CA GLY A 189 -3.86 -2.86 -16.52
C GLY A 189 -3.42 -3.71 -17.73
N VAL A 190 -2.28 -4.39 -17.63
CA VAL A 190 -1.81 -5.40 -18.58
C VAL A 190 -1.96 -6.76 -17.93
N LEU A 191 -2.66 -7.67 -18.61
CA LEU A 191 -2.74 -9.08 -18.29
C LEU A 191 -1.67 -9.82 -19.10
N ALA A 192 -0.86 -10.63 -18.43
CA ALA A 192 0.10 -11.53 -19.05
C ALA A 192 -0.27 -12.96 -18.68
N GLN A 193 -0.21 -13.88 -19.64
CA GLN A 193 -0.54 -15.29 -19.44
C GLN A 193 0.39 -16.15 -20.27
N THR A 194 0.61 -17.41 -19.86
CA THR A 194 1.30 -18.39 -20.70
C THR A 194 0.33 -19.37 -21.36
N ASP A 195 0.66 -19.84 -22.56
CA ASP A 195 -0.01 -20.99 -23.20
C ASP A 195 0.66 -22.33 -22.82
N GLU A 196 0.15 -23.44 -23.38
CA GLU A 196 0.67 -24.79 -23.13
C GLU A 196 2.11 -24.98 -23.66
N ASP A 197 2.54 -24.18 -24.63
CA ASP A 197 3.89 -24.17 -25.20
C ASP A 197 4.86 -23.26 -24.40
N GLY A 198 4.34 -22.53 -23.40
CA GLY A 198 5.09 -21.57 -22.59
C GLY A 198 5.30 -20.21 -23.27
N HIS A 199 4.58 -19.90 -24.35
CA HIS A 199 4.58 -18.57 -24.94
C HIS A 199 3.78 -17.60 -24.07
N PHE A 200 4.24 -16.36 -24.00
CA PHE A 200 3.55 -15.31 -23.28
C PHE A 200 2.60 -14.54 -24.19
N HIS A 201 1.37 -14.38 -23.72
CA HIS A 201 0.32 -13.56 -24.31
C HIS A 201 0.03 -12.36 -23.42
N PHE A 202 0.17 -11.16 -23.96
CA PHE A 202 -0.09 -9.92 -23.24
C PHE A 202 -1.31 -9.21 -23.79
N ARG A 203 -2.10 -8.63 -22.88
CA ARG A 203 -3.28 -7.83 -23.19
C ARG A 203 -3.36 -6.61 -22.29
N LYS A 204 -3.20 -5.42 -22.87
CA LYS A 204 -3.51 -4.15 -22.22
C LYS A 204 -5.02 -3.89 -22.32
N PHE A 205 -5.69 -3.77 -21.18
CA PHE A 205 -7.13 -3.52 -21.16
C PHE A 205 -7.47 -2.07 -21.56
N PRO A 206 -8.52 -1.88 -22.39
CA PRO A 206 -8.93 -0.54 -22.79
C PRO A 206 -9.62 0.21 -21.65
N SER A 207 -9.63 1.54 -21.75
CA SER A 207 -10.44 2.40 -20.90
C SER A 207 -11.00 3.56 -21.71
N THR A 208 -12.30 3.55 -21.98
CA THR A 208 -12.96 4.62 -22.73
C THR A 208 -12.84 5.96 -22.01
N THR A 209 -13.02 5.97 -20.69
CA THR A 209 -12.94 7.20 -19.88
C THR A 209 -11.53 7.79 -19.89
N ARG A 210 -10.49 6.97 -19.74
CA ARG A 210 -9.08 7.43 -19.75
C ARG A 210 -8.43 7.42 -21.13
N HIS A 211 -9.18 7.13 -22.19
CA HIS A 211 -8.70 6.99 -23.57
C HIS A 211 -7.52 6.02 -23.73
N ILE A 212 -7.52 4.94 -22.95
CA ILE A 212 -6.54 3.86 -23.09
C ILE A 212 -7.05 2.92 -24.18
N GLN A 213 -6.21 2.70 -25.20
CA GLN A 213 -6.49 1.75 -26.27
C GLN A 213 -6.15 0.34 -25.81
N GLN A 214 -6.91 -0.63 -26.31
CA GLN A 214 -6.56 -2.04 -26.18
C GLN A 214 -5.33 -2.33 -27.02
N GLU A 215 -4.45 -3.17 -26.50
CA GLU A 215 -3.26 -3.64 -27.20
C GLU A 215 -2.98 -5.10 -26.82
N THR A 216 -2.49 -5.88 -27.77
CA THR A 216 -2.07 -7.27 -27.56
C THR A 216 -0.75 -7.53 -28.26
N TRP A 217 0.11 -8.30 -27.63
CA TRP A 217 1.38 -8.73 -28.19
C TRP A 217 1.81 -10.05 -27.54
N ASP A 218 2.72 -10.75 -28.20
CA ASP A 218 3.17 -12.08 -27.79
C ASP A 218 4.70 -12.11 -27.67
N ILE A 219 5.21 -12.90 -26.75
CA ILE A 219 6.65 -13.17 -26.60
C ILE A 219 6.86 -14.68 -26.56
N ILE A 220 7.76 -15.16 -27.41
CA ILE A 220 8.26 -16.53 -27.37
C ILE A 220 9.55 -16.50 -26.55
N PRO A 221 9.60 -17.12 -25.34
CA PRO A 221 10.80 -17.12 -24.53
C PRO A 221 12.01 -17.72 -25.24
N ASP A 222 13.18 -17.12 -25.01
CA ASP A 222 14.46 -17.63 -25.51
C ASP A 222 15.10 -18.67 -24.57
N ILE A 223 14.41 -19.00 -23.48
CA ILE A 223 14.85 -19.95 -22.45
C ILE A 223 13.75 -20.96 -22.13
N PRO A 224 14.12 -22.20 -21.77
CA PRO A 224 13.17 -23.19 -21.31
C PRO A 224 12.83 -23.02 -19.82
N ASP A 225 11.80 -23.73 -19.38
CA ASP A 225 11.49 -24.01 -17.96
C ASP A 225 11.29 -22.78 -17.07
N ILE A 226 10.58 -21.78 -17.59
CA ILE A 226 10.13 -20.64 -16.78
C ILE A 226 9.12 -21.15 -15.75
N CYS A 227 9.41 -20.91 -14.47
CA CYS A 227 8.56 -21.38 -13.37
C CYS A 227 7.68 -20.29 -12.76
N ASP A 228 8.03 -19.02 -12.94
CA ASP A 228 7.20 -17.87 -12.56
C ASP A 228 7.69 -16.61 -13.27
N PHE A 229 6.92 -15.52 -13.19
CA PHE A 229 7.31 -14.22 -13.71
C PHE A 229 6.61 -13.06 -12.97
N GLY A 230 7.19 -11.87 -13.09
CA GLY A 230 6.57 -10.61 -12.68
C GLY A 230 6.84 -9.52 -13.71
N MET A 231 6.05 -8.47 -13.71
CA MET A 231 6.18 -7.38 -14.69
C MET A 231 5.84 -6.00 -14.12
N ASP A 232 6.48 -4.99 -14.71
CA ASP A 232 6.13 -3.58 -14.55
C ASP A 232 6.00 -2.91 -15.93
N PRO A 233 4.75 -2.79 -16.45
CA PRO A 233 4.51 -2.13 -17.73
C PRO A 233 4.92 -0.65 -17.77
N GLY A 234 5.02 0.01 -16.61
CA GLY A 234 5.46 1.40 -16.52
C GLY A 234 6.92 1.58 -16.92
N GLN A 235 7.72 0.53 -16.76
CA GLN A 235 9.15 0.54 -17.07
C GLN A 235 9.51 -0.31 -18.30
N ASP A 236 8.51 -0.87 -19.00
CA ASP A 236 8.72 -1.90 -20.03
C ASP A 236 9.54 -3.08 -19.48
N LEU A 237 9.25 -3.51 -18.25
CA LEU A 237 10.03 -4.52 -17.54
C LEU A 237 9.28 -5.83 -17.40
N LEU A 238 9.92 -6.92 -17.82
CA LEU A 238 9.51 -8.30 -17.59
C LEU A 238 10.65 -9.03 -16.86
N VAL A 239 10.31 -9.74 -15.80
CA VAL A 239 11.24 -10.57 -15.04
C VAL A 239 10.65 -11.97 -14.99
N TRP A 240 11.26 -12.93 -15.67
CA TRP A 240 10.90 -14.33 -15.50
C TRP A 240 12.02 -15.10 -14.82
N ILE A 241 11.66 -16.19 -14.15
CA ILE A 241 12.59 -16.97 -13.35
C ILE A 241 12.64 -18.43 -13.81
N THR A 242 13.84 -19.02 -13.72
CA THR A 242 14.02 -20.46 -13.87
C THR A 242 14.44 -21.04 -12.53
N ALA A 243 13.76 -22.11 -12.11
CA ALA A 243 14.04 -22.76 -10.84
C ALA A 243 15.45 -23.40 -10.81
N PRO A 244 16.07 -23.51 -9.63
CA PRO A 244 17.28 -24.32 -9.47
C PRO A 244 17.05 -25.76 -9.94
N THR A 245 18.06 -26.36 -10.58
CA THR A 245 18.04 -27.76 -10.99
C THR A 245 19.15 -28.54 -10.28
N PRO A 246 19.09 -29.88 -10.20
CA PRO A 246 20.17 -30.69 -9.63
C PRO A 246 21.55 -30.47 -10.27
N VAL A 247 21.58 -29.98 -11.53
CA VAL A 247 22.81 -29.68 -12.28
C VAL A 247 23.24 -28.23 -12.07
N LEU A 248 22.28 -27.30 -11.97
CA LEU A 248 22.48 -25.88 -11.79
C LEU A 248 21.72 -25.40 -10.54
N PRO A 249 22.34 -25.41 -9.35
CA PRO A 249 21.69 -25.10 -8.08
C PRO A 249 21.44 -23.59 -7.89
N THR A 250 21.26 -22.86 -8.98
CA THR A 250 21.21 -21.40 -9.01
C THR A 250 19.87 -20.99 -9.57
N LEU A 251 19.11 -20.23 -8.77
CA LEU A 251 17.94 -19.52 -9.24
C LEU A 251 18.39 -18.40 -10.17
N SER A 252 17.78 -18.28 -11.35
CA SER A 252 18.14 -17.25 -12.33
C SER A 252 16.95 -16.36 -12.62
N LEU A 253 17.13 -15.05 -12.41
CA LEU A 253 16.15 -14.02 -12.76
C LEU A 253 16.60 -13.35 -14.05
N TYR A 254 15.80 -13.46 -15.11
CA TYR A 254 16.12 -12.86 -16.40
C TYR A 254 15.39 -11.54 -16.53
N VAL A 255 16.14 -10.48 -16.78
CA VAL A 255 15.60 -9.12 -16.90
C VAL A 255 15.40 -8.79 -18.37
N ARG A 256 14.14 -8.58 -18.78
CA ARG A 256 13.72 -8.43 -20.18
C ARG A 256 12.83 -7.21 -20.40
N THR A 257 12.74 -6.77 -21.65
CA THR A 257 11.73 -5.81 -22.09
C THR A 257 10.37 -6.48 -22.16
N LEU A 258 9.32 -5.86 -21.61
CA LEU A 258 7.96 -6.40 -21.62
C LEU A 258 7.34 -6.44 -23.02
N ARG A 259 7.72 -5.52 -23.92
CA ARG A 259 7.18 -5.45 -25.29
C ARG A 259 7.78 -6.45 -26.26
N MET A 260 9.09 -6.71 -26.15
CA MET A 260 9.83 -7.47 -27.16
C MET A 260 10.42 -8.78 -26.62
N GLY A 261 10.49 -8.96 -25.30
CA GLY A 261 11.20 -10.09 -24.69
C GLY A 261 12.72 -10.02 -24.84
N ASP A 262 13.25 -8.89 -25.30
CA ASP A 262 14.68 -8.64 -25.46
C ASP A 262 15.36 -8.30 -24.13
N ARG A 263 16.69 -8.25 -24.15
CA ARG A 263 17.52 -7.77 -23.03
C ARG A 263 17.10 -6.36 -22.60
N HIS A 264 16.80 -6.16 -21.32
CA HIS A 264 16.36 -4.86 -20.84
C HIS A 264 17.52 -3.84 -20.87
N PRO A 265 17.40 -2.68 -21.53
CA PRO A 265 18.52 -1.76 -21.77
C PRO A 265 19.03 -1.05 -20.50
N LEU A 266 18.19 -0.93 -19.47
CA LEU A 266 18.58 -0.36 -18.17
C LEU A 266 19.21 -1.37 -17.22
N ALA A 267 19.18 -2.66 -17.53
CA ALA A 267 19.74 -3.70 -16.67
C ALA A 267 21.23 -3.85 -16.95
N ARG A 268 22.07 -3.63 -15.93
CA ARG A 268 23.51 -3.92 -16.03
C ARG A 268 23.75 -5.41 -16.25
N GLU A 269 23.01 -6.24 -15.55
CA GLU A 269 23.06 -7.69 -15.63
C GLU A 269 21.74 -8.20 -16.20
N GLN A 270 21.81 -8.99 -17.26
CA GLN A 270 20.63 -9.50 -17.96
C GLN A 270 20.06 -10.77 -17.31
N VAL A 271 20.88 -11.39 -16.47
CA VAL A 271 20.55 -12.55 -15.65
C VAL A 271 21.17 -12.32 -14.28
N ILE A 272 20.34 -12.28 -13.25
CA ILE A 272 20.76 -12.21 -11.85
C ILE A 272 20.73 -13.64 -11.32
N CYS A 273 21.89 -14.15 -10.93
CA CYS A 273 22.06 -15.49 -10.38
C CYS A 273 22.03 -15.43 -8.85
N TYR A 274 21.31 -16.35 -8.23
CA TYR A 274 21.28 -16.52 -6.78
C TYR A 274 21.45 -17.99 -6.41
N ASP A 275 22.50 -18.29 -5.66
CA ASP A 275 22.84 -19.65 -5.28
C ASP A 275 21.85 -20.17 -4.24
N HIS A 276 21.08 -21.16 -4.64
CA HIS A 276 20.03 -21.75 -3.84
C HIS A 276 20.59 -22.99 -3.11
N TYR A 277 20.59 -22.96 -1.78
CA TYR A 277 21.18 -24.06 -0.99
C TYR A 277 20.32 -25.33 -1.00
N LEU A 278 19.04 -25.19 -1.33
CA LEU A 278 18.06 -26.28 -1.38
C LEU A 278 17.67 -26.52 -2.85
N VAL A 279 18.17 -27.61 -3.42
CA VAL A 279 18.06 -27.95 -4.85
C VAL A 279 17.02 -29.05 -5.11
N ARG A 280 16.46 -29.61 -4.03
CA ARG A 280 15.47 -30.68 -4.10
C ARG A 280 14.10 -30.05 -3.83
N ASP A 281 13.08 -30.59 -4.48
CA ASP A 281 11.65 -30.29 -4.28
C ASP A 281 11.05 -29.08 -5.02
N TYR A 282 9.74 -28.91 -4.80
CA TYR A 282 8.87 -27.97 -5.47
C TYR A 282 8.94 -26.60 -4.81
N TRP A 283 9.20 -25.60 -5.65
CA TRP A 283 9.21 -24.19 -5.27
C TRP A 283 8.00 -23.48 -5.87
N SER A 284 7.36 -22.63 -5.08
CA SER A 284 6.46 -21.60 -5.60
C SER A 284 7.05 -20.24 -5.31
N TYR A 285 6.81 -19.28 -6.19
CA TYR A 285 7.41 -17.97 -6.11
C TYR A 285 6.32 -16.88 -6.05
N SER A 286 6.71 -15.72 -5.54
CA SER A 286 5.94 -14.49 -5.63
C SER A 286 6.89 -13.36 -5.95
N ILE A 287 6.66 -12.68 -7.07
CA ILE A 287 7.51 -11.62 -7.58
C ILE A 287 6.74 -10.30 -7.48
N LYS A 288 7.36 -9.28 -6.89
CA LYS A 288 6.83 -7.91 -6.92
C LYS A 288 7.92 -6.96 -7.34
N ILE A 289 7.56 -5.94 -8.10
CA ILE A 289 8.50 -4.96 -8.63
C ILE A 289 8.13 -3.57 -8.11
N MET A 290 9.07 -2.86 -7.50
CA MET A 290 8.91 -1.48 -7.06
C MET A 290 10.08 -0.66 -7.57
N GLN A 291 9.84 0.17 -8.60
CA GLN A 291 10.86 1.02 -9.20
C GLN A 291 12.09 0.18 -9.63
N ASP A 292 13.24 0.42 -9.02
CA ASP A 292 14.50 -0.24 -9.31
C ASP A 292 14.66 -1.59 -8.58
N TYR A 293 13.67 -2.00 -7.79
CA TYR A 293 13.77 -3.17 -6.92
C TYR A 293 12.86 -4.31 -7.36
N ILE A 294 13.41 -5.52 -7.40
CA ILE A 294 12.66 -6.77 -7.51
C ILE A 294 12.66 -7.40 -6.11
N GLY A 295 11.48 -7.69 -5.58
CA GLY A 295 11.30 -8.56 -4.43
C GLY A 295 10.90 -9.95 -4.92
N LEU A 296 11.49 -10.99 -4.33
CA LEU A 296 11.13 -12.38 -4.59
C LEU A 296 10.95 -13.09 -3.27
N LEU A 297 9.79 -13.74 -3.11
CA LEU A 297 9.52 -14.68 -2.03
C LEU A 297 9.48 -16.08 -2.63
N ALA A 298 10.40 -16.95 -2.22
CA ALA A 298 10.49 -18.33 -2.65
C ALA A 298 10.00 -19.24 -1.53
N HIS A 299 8.94 -20.01 -1.79
CA HIS A 299 8.36 -20.94 -0.84
C HIS A 299 8.84 -22.36 -1.10
N TYR A 300 9.49 -22.95 -0.11
CA TYR A 300 9.86 -24.34 -0.10
C TYR A 300 8.70 -25.19 0.43
N ARG A 301 8.18 -26.11 -0.39
CA ARG A 301 7.23 -27.14 0.07
C ARG A 301 7.97 -28.47 0.15
N PRO A 302 8.35 -28.95 1.35
CA PRO A 302 8.97 -30.26 1.50
C PRO A 302 7.99 -31.34 0.99
N THR A 303 8.53 -32.31 0.27
CA THR A 303 7.79 -33.55 -0.02
C THR A 303 7.55 -34.31 1.30
N LEU A 304 6.46 -35.09 1.36
CA LEU A 304 5.96 -35.76 2.58
C LEU A 304 6.99 -36.62 3.35
N ASP A 305 8.15 -36.89 2.75
CA ASP A 305 9.20 -37.76 3.28
C ASP A 305 10.26 -37.04 4.15
N VAL A 306 10.20 -35.71 4.30
CA VAL A 306 11.16 -34.95 5.11
C VAL A 306 10.65 -34.74 6.53
N ILE A 307 11.30 -35.42 7.49
CA ILE A 307 10.97 -35.45 8.93
C ILE A 307 11.04 -34.04 9.58
N ASP A 308 11.81 -33.11 9.01
CA ASP A 308 11.98 -31.74 9.52
C ASP A 308 10.98 -30.74 8.87
N GLY A 309 9.75 -31.20 8.58
CA GLY A 309 8.71 -30.62 7.71
C GLY A 309 8.21 -29.18 7.93
N VAL A 310 8.99 -28.31 8.58
CA VAL A 310 8.71 -26.87 8.60
C VAL A 310 9.09 -26.30 7.24
N GLY A 311 8.07 -25.95 6.44
CA GLY A 311 8.26 -25.18 5.22
C GLY A 311 9.17 -23.98 5.49
N ARG A 312 10.08 -23.67 4.57
CA ARG A 312 10.98 -22.52 4.70
C ARG A 312 10.69 -21.55 3.58
N THR A 313 10.85 -20.27 3.87
CA THR A 313 10.66 -19.23 2.89
C THR A 313 11.93 -18.39 2.78
N GLU A 314 12.44 -18.22 1.57
CA GLU A 314 13.54 -17.30 1.30
C GLU A 314 12.96 -16.02 0.72
N PHE A 315 13.35 -14.87 1.28
CA PHE A 315 12.92 -13.57 0.79
C PHE A 315 14.14 -12.72 0.39
N MET A 316 14.15 -12.28 -0.85
CA MET A 316 15.26 -11.52 -1.41
C MET A 316 14.77 -10.23 -2.07
N ILE A 317 15.59 -9.20 -2.01
CA ILE A 317 15.40 -7.96 -2.76
C ILE A 317 16.68 -7.62 -3.53
N TRP A 318 16.54 -7.39 -4.84
CA TRP A 318 17.64 -6.89 -5.69
C TRP A 318 17.31 -5.52 -6.25
N ASN A 319 18.33 -4.69 -6.42
CA ASN A 319 18.31 -3.62 -7.40
C ASN A 319 18.59 -4.23 -8.77
N TRP A 320 17.57 -4.30 -9.63
CA TRP A 320 17.67 -5.01 -10.91
C TRP A 320 18.46 -4.25 -11.96
N LYS A 321 18.53 -2.91 -11.86
CA LYS A 321 19.36 -2.09 -12.75
C LYS A 321 20.84 -2.33 -12.47
N GLU A 322 21.19 -2.51 -11.19
CA GLU A 322 22.58 -2.70 -10.76
C GLU A 322 23.01 -4.18 -10.70
N GLY A 323 22.06 -5.13 -10.69
CA GLY A 323 22.33 -6.55 -10.40
C GLY A 323 22.67 -6.80 -8.93
N LYS A 324 22.39 -5.84 -8.04
CA LYS A 324 22.89 -5.83 -6.66
C LYS A 324 21.83 -6.37 -5.70
N LEU A 325 22.17 -7.41 -4.95
CA LEU A 325 21.39 -7.89 -3.81
C LEU A 325 21.39 -6.81 -2.70
N GLU A 326 20.21 -6.46 -2.21
CA GLU A 326 20.01 -5.45 -1.15
C GLU A 326 19.52 -6.09 0.16
N LEU A 327 18.79 -7.20 0.09
CA LEU A 327 18.30 -7.95 1.25
C LEU A 327 18.21 -9.44 0.93
N ASP A 328 18.57 -10.28 1.90
CA ASP A 328 18.51 -11.74 1.81
C ASP A 328 18.11 -12.30 3.18
N LEU A 329 16.89 -12.83 3.27
CA LEU A 329 16.28 -13.32 4.50
C LEU A 329 15.86 -14.78 4.39
N LEU A 330 16.19 -15.55 5.42
CA LEU A 330 15.53 -16.81 5.74
C LEU A 330 14.38 -16.53 6.70
N THR A 331 13.18 -16.86 6.30
CA THR A 331 11.99 -16.68 7.11
C THR A 331 11.29 -18.02 7.33
N PRO A 332 10.69 -18.25 8.52
CA PRO A 332 10.09 -19.53 8.82
C PRO A 332 8.81 -19.75 8.02
N ARG A 333 7.93 -18.74 7.97
CA ARG A 333 6.56 -18.89 7.46
C ARG A 333 6.02 -17.55 6.92
N THR A 334 6.85 -16.81 6.17
CA THR A 334 6.36 -15.62 5.45
C THR A 334 5.50 -16.08 4.28
N GLN A 335 4.24 -15.65 4.23
CA GLN A 335 3.31 -16.09 3.18
C GLN A 335 3.23 -15.12 2.00
N SER A 336 3.45 -13.84 2.25
CA SER A 336 3.39 -12.81 1.21
C SER A 336 4.17 -11.58 1.64
N PHE A 337 4.33 -10.63 0.71
CA PHE A 337 4.98 -9.36 1.01
C PHE A 337 4.40 -8.25 0.13
N ALA A 338 4.61 -7.00 0.55
CA ALA A 338 4.32 -5.85 -0.27
C ALA A 338 5.38 -4.77 -0.06
N PHE A 339 5.77 -4.11 -1.14
CA PHE A 339 6.65 -2.96 -1.05
C PHE A 339 5.95 -1.77 -0.41
N VAL A 340 6.71 -0.98 0.35
CA VAL A 340 6.32 0.31 0.91
C VAL A 340 7.29 1.34 0.33
N PRO A 341 6.86 2.57 -0.05
CA PRO A 341 7.69 3.52 -0.76
C PRO A 341 9.12 3.70 -0.23
N ASN A 342 10.01 4.05 -1.16
CA ASN A 342 11.42 4.41 -0.97
C ASN A 342 12.35 3.24 -0.67
N ARG A 343 12.19 2.58 0.48
CA ARG A 343 13.19 1.63 1.01
C ARG A 343 12.64 0.60 1.99
N HIS A 344 11.32 0.44 2.02
CA HIS A 344 10.68 -0.43 2.99
C HIS A 344 9.94 -1.56 2.32
N VAL A 345 9.80 -2.66 3.03
CA VAL A 345 8.96 -3.80 2.64
C VAL A 345 8.20 -4.27 3.87
N VAL A 346 6.97 -4.73 3.67
CA VAL A 346 6.19 -5.41 4.71
C VAL A 346 6.11 -6.88 4.35
N LEU A 347 6.53 -7.73 5.28
CA LEU A 347 6.33 -9.18 5.22
C LEU A 347 5.08 -9.54 6.01
N ALA A 348 4.28 -10.46 5.47
CA ALA A 348 3.17 -11.08 6.17
C ALA A 348 3.62 -12.44 6.69
N ASP A 349 3.87 -12.50 8.00
CA ASP A 349 4.48 -13.63 8.68
C ASP A 349 3.46 -14.37 9.55
N LEU A 350 3.42 -15.70 9.43
CA LEU A 350 2.82 -16.58 10.44
C LEU A 350 3.96 -17.13 11.29
N CYS A 351 3.83 -17.09 12.61
CA CYS A 351 4.79 -17.67 13.54
C CYS A 351 4.10 -18.70 14.40
N ASP A 352 4.77 -19.82 14.65
CA ASP A 352 4.31 -20.76 15.66
C ASP A 352 4.52 -20.13 17.05
N GLY A 353 3.50 -20.22 17.88
CA GLY A 353 3.47 -19.62 19.20
C GLY A 353 4.40 -20.34 20.17
N PRO A 354 4.69 -19.71 21.33
CA PRO A 354 5.62 -20.25 22.31
C PRO A 354 5.18 -21.61 22.89
N PHE A 355 3.90 -21.97 22.76
CA PHE A 355 3.33 -23.21 23.30
C PHE A 355 3.12 -24.32 22.25
N GLY A 356 3.54 -24.13 20.99
CA GLY A 356 3.53 -25.17 19.95
C GLY A 356 2.78 -24.78 18.68
N GLU A 357 2.66 -25.74 17.75
CA GLU A 357 2.04 -25.57 16.41
C GLU A 357 0.56 -25.15 16.47
N ASP A 358 -0.12 -25.37 17.61
CA ASP A 358 -1.54 -25.05 17.81
C ASP A 358 -1.81 -23.55 18.09
N GLU A 359 -0.75 -22.74 18.26
CA GLU A 359 -0.83 -21.31 18.52
C GLU A 359 -0.17 -20.49 17.41
N THR A 360 -0.76 -20.43 16.23
CA THR A 360 -0.25 -19.54 15.18
C THR A 360 -0.50 -18.08 15.55
N GLU A 361 0.55 -17.28 15.61
CA GLU A 361 0.49 -15.82 15.70
C GLU A 361 0.78 -15.19 14.34
N ILE A 362 0.14 -14.07 14.03
CA ILE A 362 0.33 -13.38 12.76
C ILE A 362 0.88 -11.96 12.94
N TYR A 363 1.82 -11.60 12.07
CA TYR A 363 2.57 -10.35 12.16
C TYR A 363 2.72 -9.71 10.79
N LEU A 364 2.69 -8.37 10.76
CA LEU A 364 3.25 -7.61 9.65
C LEU A 364 4.63 -7.09 10.07
N THR A 365 5.68 -7.54 9.41
CA THR A 365 7.05 -7.08 9.69
C THR A 365 7.48 -6.03 8.66
N LEU A 366 7.50 -4.77 9.06
CA LEU A 366 8.00 -3.65 8.25
C LEU A 366 9.53 -3.57 8.38
N ILE A 367 10.24 -3.76 7.29
CA ILE A 367 11.71 -3.80 7.24
C ILE A 367 12.23 -2.63 6.40
N ASP A 368 13.24 -1.92 6.89
CA ASP A 368 14.07 -1.00 6.11
C ASP A 368 15.19 -1.81 5.44
N PHE A 369 14.90 -2.32 4.24
CA PHE A 369 15.78 -3.28 3.56
C PHE A 369 17.14 -2.68 3.20
N ARG A 370 17.21 -1.36 2.99
CA ARG A 370 18.48 -0.67 2.69
C ARG A 370 19.36 -0.49 3.91
N ALA A 371 18.76 -0.33 5.10
CA ALA A 371 19.51 -0.25 6.35
C ALA A 371 19.99 -1.63 6.84
N GLU A 372 19.28 -2.70 6.46
CA GLU A 372 19.59 -4.07 6.88
C GLU A 372 20.73 -4.71 6.08
N GLY A 373 20.76 -4.50 4.76
CA GLY A 373 21.81 -4.95 3.86
C GLY A 373 21.71 -6.43 3.43
N ALA A 374 22.59 -6.79 2.49
CA ALA A 374 22.51 -8.00 1.68
C ALA A 374 23.06 -9.28 2.32
N THR A 375 23.51 -9.24 3.58
CA THR A 375 24.03 -10.43 4.26
C THR A 375 22.87 -11.36 4.61
N LYS A 376 22.91 -12.60 4.12
CA LYS A 376 21.91 -13.63 4.45
C LYS A 376 21.76 -13.77 5.96
N LYS A 377 20.53 -13.65 6.46
CA LYS A 377 20.22 -13.74 7.90
C LYS A 377 18.79 -14.26 8.11
N SER A 378 18.52 -14.77 9.29
CA SER A 378 17.15 -15.13 9.68
C SER A 378 16.31 -13.89 9.98
N LEU A 379 14.98 -13.98 9.82
CA LEU A 379 14.08 -12.87 10.16
C LEU A 379 14.23 -12.38 11.60
N GLY A 380 14.59 -13.26 12.54
CA GLY A 380 14.84 -12.91 13.95
C GLY A 380 16.11 -12.08 14.17
N GLU A 381 17.04 -12.06 13.23
CA GLU A 381 18.30 -11.30 13.29
C GLU A 381 18.20 -9.90 12.68
N VAL A 382 17.09 -9.58 12.03
CA VAL A 382 16.84 -8.28 11.40
C VAL A 382 16.75 -7.18 12.48
N ARG A 383 17.57 -6.14 12.34
CA ARG A 383 17.68 -5.05 13.33
C ARG A 383 16.87 -3.83 12.95
N ASN A 384 16.66 -3.60 11.67
CA ASN A 384 15.97 -2.43 11.14
C ASN A 384 14.53 -2.75 10.76
N ALA A 385 13.78 -3.32 11.72
CA ALA A 385 12.40 -3.74 11.50
C ALA A 385 11.45 -3.35 12.63
N ILE A 386 10.18 -3.23 12.29
CA ILE A 386 9.05 -3.03 13.21
C ILE A 386 8.06 -4.18 12.98
N LYS A 387 7.74 -4.92 14.04
CA LYS A 387 6.68 -5.93 14.02
C LYS A 387 5.36 -5.30 14.45
N LEU A 388 4.33 -5.47 13.64
CA LEU A 388 2.97 -5.07 13.92
C LEU A 388 2.17 -6.35 14.18
N CYS A 389 1.93 -6.67 15.44
CA CYS A 389 1.15 -7.84 15.83
C CYS A 389 -0.32 -7.60 15.48
N TYR A 390 -1.06 -8.65 15.12
CA TYR A 390 -2.52 -8.62 15.13
C TYR A 390 -3.08 -8.89 16.54
N PRO A 391 -4.38 -8.58 16.77
CA PRO A 391 -5.01 -8.77 18.07
C PRO A 391 -4.98 -10.23 18.52
N ILE A 392 -5.09 -10.42 19.84
CA ILE A 392 -5.13 -11.76 20.44
C ILE A 392 -6.33 -12.53 19.89
N ARG A 393 -6.03 -13.77 19.52
CA ARG A 393 -6.94 -14.78 18.99
C ARG A 393 -7.98 -15.23 20.03
N ALA A 394 -9.18 -15.63 19.59
CA ALA A 394 -10.05 -16.50 20.38
C ALA A 394 -9.37 -17.89 20.57
N GLU A 395 -9.62 -18.57 21.69
CA GLU A 395 -8.89 -19.79 22.08
C GLU A 395 -8.97 -20.94 21.05
N ASP A 396 -9.91 -20.90 20.12
CA ASP A 396 -10.24 -21.97 19.17
C ASP A 396 -9.97 -21.64 17.68
N THR A 397 -9.25 -20.57 17.34
CA THR A 397 -9.22 -20.04 15.96
C THR A 397 -7.85 -20.13 15.25
N VAL A 398 -7.48 -21.19 14.54
CA VAL A 398 -6.13 -21.25 13.93
C VAL A 398 -6.01 -20.36 12.68
N TYR A 399 -5.04 -19.45 12.62
CA TYR A 399 -4.75 -18.72 11.39
C TYR A 399 -4.08 -19.64 10.36
N SER A 400 -4.65 -19.70 9.16
CA SER A 400 -4.16 -20.53 8.05
C SER A 400 -3.48 -19.69 6.96
N GLU A 401 -3.98 -18.47 6.73
CA GLU A 401 -3.48 -17.60 5.66
C GLU A 401 -3.33 -16.14 6.11
N LEU A 402 -2.27 -15.49 5.66
CA LEU A 402 -2.01 -14.07 5.74
C LEU A 402 -1.42 -13.58 4.41
N ASP A 403 -2.25 -12.89 3.63
CA ASP A 403 -1.84 -12.24 2.40
C ASP A 403 -1.72 -10.72 2.59
N ILE A 404 -0.71 -10.09 2.00
CA ILE A 404 -0.62 -8.64 1.83
C ILE A 404 -0.30 -8.29 0.37
N SER A 405 -1.15 -7.45 -0.20
CA SER A 405 -1.03 -6.97 -1.58
C SER A 405 -1.20 -5.45 -1.66
N SER A 406 -0.54 -4.85 -2.65
CA SER A 406 -0.72 -3.44 -3.01
C SER A 406 -0.32 -3.26 -4.46
N ASP A 407 -1.33 -3.15 -5.32
CA ASP A 407 -1.15 -3.07 -6.77
C ASP A 407 -1.84 -1.82 -7.32
N PRO A 408 -1.16 -1.04 -8.20
CA PRO A 408 0.23 -1.21 -8.58
C PRO A 408 1.17 -0.88 -7.41
N ALA A 409 2.38 -1.44 -7.44
CA ALA A 409 3.38 -1.20 -6.41
C ALA A 409 3.64 0.32 -6.18
N PRO A 410 4.09 0.72 -4.98
CA PRO A 410 4.36 2.12 -4.70
C PRO A 410 5.39 2.73 -5.66
N GLY A 411 5.20 3.99 -6.03
CA GLY A 411 6.10 4.64 -6.97
C GLY A 411 5.93 4.22 -8.43
N TRP A 412 4.98 3.35 -8.76
CA TRP A 412 4.60 3.06 -10.14
C TRP A 412 4.17 4.33 -10.88
N THR A 413 4.65 4.47 -12.11
CA THR A 413 4.28 5.54 -13.05
C THR A 413 3.98 4.92 -14.40
N PRO A 414 3.06 5.51 -15.19
CA PRO A 414 2.84 5.06 -16.57
C PRO A 414 4.14 5.14 -17.40
N GLY A 415 4.26 4.24 -18.38
CA GLY A 415 5.37 4.28 -19.33
C GLY A 415 5.26 5.48 -20.28
N LYS A 416 6.36 5.81 -20.96
CA LYS A 416 6.46 7.00 -21.85
C LYS A 416 5.44 7.01 -23.00
N ASP A 417 5.04 5.82 -23.43
CA ASP A 417 4.04 5.63 -24.49
C ASP A 417 2.61 5.74 -23.97
N ASP A 418 2.41 5.77 -22.65
CA ASP A 418 1.09 5.95 -22.07
C ASP A 418 0.66 7.42 -22.13
N LYS A 419 -0.41 7.67 -22.88
CA LYS A 419 -1.01 9.01 -23.08
C LYS A 419 -2.29 9.20 -22.29
N SER A 420 -2.57 8.36 -21.29
CA SER A 420 -3.72 8.56 -20.41
C SER A 420 -3.61 9.92 -19.71
N PRO A 421 -4.73 10.63 -19.48
CA PRO A 421 -4.68 12.00 -18.94
C PRO A 421 -4.22 12.07 -17.48
N PHE A 422 -4.42 10.99 -16.74
CA PHE A 422 -4.05 10.86 -15.34
C PHE A 422 -3.91 9.39 -14.94
N TYR A 423 -3.22 9.17 -13.83
CA TYR A 423 -3.01 7.86 -13.22
C TYR A 423 -3.07 7.97 -11.70
N VAL A 424 -3.12 6.83 -11.01
CA VAL A 424 -3.21 6.81 -9.54
C VAL A 424 -1.95 7.41 -8.95
N ALA A 425 -2.11 8.46 -8.13
CA ALA A 425 -1.02 9.19 -7.50
C ALA A 425 -0.08 8.23 -6.76
N LYS A 426 1.23 8.40 -6.86
CA LYS A 426 2.22 7.42 -6.34
C LYS A 426 2.11 7.15 -4.84
N GLU A 427 1.63 8.15 -4.08
CA GLU A 427 1.44 8.08 -2.64
C GLU A 427 0.05 7.56 -2.25
N ASN A 428 -0.92 7.60 -3.17
CA ASN A 428 -2.27 7.10 -2.93
C ASN A 428 -2.32 5.59 -3.18
N ARG A 429 -1.91 4.83 -2.15
CA ARG A 429 -1.95 3.37 -2.17
C ARG A 429 -2.75 2.86 -0.97
N VAL A 430 -3.35 1.70 -1.18
CA VAL A 430 -3.99 0.90 -0.14
C VAL A 430 -3.31 -0.46 -0.15
N PHE A 431 -2.96 -0.96 1.03
CA PHE A 431 -2.58 -2.35 1.23
C PHE A 431 -3.84 -3.12 1.59
N ALA A 432 -4.14 -4.17 0.86
CA ALA A 432 -5.15 -5.14 1.25
C ALA A 432 -4.43 -6.26 2.01
N VAL A 433 -4.82 -6.48 3.27
CA VAL A 433 -4.35 -7.60 4.07
C VAL A 433 -5.50 -8.58 4.23
N THR A 434 -5.35 -9.79 3.73
CA THR A 434 -6.34 -10.86 3.87
C THR A 434 -5.85 -11.83 4.93
N ILE A 435 -6.72 -12.17 5.87
CA ILE A 435 -6.46 -13.12 6.96
C ILE A 435 -7.50 -14.22 6.85
N VAL A 436 -7.07 -15.47 6.73
CA VAL A 436 -7.95 -16.64 6.80
C VAL A 436 -7.68 -17.37 8.10
N ALA A 437 -8.75 -17.71 8.81
CA ALA A 437 -8.69 -18.44 10.06
C ALA A 437 -9.70 -19.59 10.06
N ILE A 438 -9.34 -20.69 10.71
CA ILE A 438 -10.15 -21.89 10.89
C ILE A 438 -10.63 -21.89 12.33
N THR A 439 -11.94 -21.83 12.56
CA THR A 439 -12.51 -21.86 13.92
C THR A 439 -12.58 -23.29 14.47
N GLY A 440 -12.82 -23.45 15.78
CA GLY A 440 -12.93 -24.76 16.42
C GLY A 440 -14.07 -25.62 15.89
N GLU A 441 -15.04 -25.00 15.21
CA GLU A 441 -16.12 -25.66 14.49
C GLU A 441 -15.73 -26.13 13.08
N GLY A 442 -14.47 -25.93 12.66
CA GLY A 442 -13.95 -26.26 11.33
C GLY A 442 -14.46 -25.35 10.22
N ARG A 443 -14.92 -24.13 10.54
CA ARG A 443 -15.36 -23.15 9.54
C ARG A 443 -14.24 -22.18 9.21
N ASP A 444 -14.05 -21.95 7.92
CA ASP A 444 -13.14 -20.90 7.44
C ASP A 444 -13.81 -19.53 7.60
N ALA A 445 -13.10 -18.61 8.23
CA ALA A 445 -13.46 -17.20 8.33
C ALA A 445 -12.37 -16.37 7.64
N ALA A 446 -12.77 -15.52 6.69
CA ALA A 446 -11.87 -14.60 6.01
C ALA A 446 -12.15 -13.16 6.48
N PHE A 447 -11.08 -12.44 6.78
CA PHE A 447 -11.11 -11.04 7.16
C PHE A 447 -10.19 -10.23 6.25
N ARG A 448 -10.67 -9.06 5.79
CA ARG A 448 -9.90 -8.14 4.96
C ARG A 448 -9.68 -6.81 5.68
N HIS A 449 -8.43 -6.40 5.79
CA HIS A 449 -8.00 -5.15 6.39
C HIS A 449 -7.36 -4.26 5.33
N PHE A 450 -7.88 -3.04 5.14
CA PHE A 450 -7.35 -2.08 4.20
C PHE A 450 -6.53 -1.02 4.92
N ILE A 451 -5.24 -0.93 4.60
CA ILE A 451 -4.29 0.01 5.22
C ILE A 451 -3.91 1.07 4.19
N PRO A 452 -4.36 2.33 4.32
CA PRO A 452 -3.94 3.40 3.42
C PRO A 452 -2.47 3.79 3.71
N LEU A 453 -1.66 3.92 2.65
CA LEU A 453 -0.25 4.30 2.72
C LEU A 453 -0.06 5.75 3.21
N SER A 454 -0.79 6.69 2.60
CA SER A 454 -0.78 8.09 2.99
C SER A 454 -2.13 8.48 3.59
N TRP A 455 -2.16 8.81 4.89
CA TRP A 455 -3.33 9.45 5.49
C TRP A 455 -3.05 10.93 5.72
N ASN A 456 -3.50 11.78 4.79
CA ASN A 456 -3.30 13.24 4.83
C ASN A 456 -4.16 13.98 5.89
N GLY A 457 -4.94 13.28 6.72
CA GLY A 457 -5.78 13.88 7.75
C GLY A 457 -5.14 13.92 9.14
N ARG A 458 -4.64 15.10 9.58
CA ARG A 458 -4.41 15.66 10.95
C ARG A 458 -4.12 14.77 12.20
N SER A 459 -4.03 13.44 12.18
CA SER A 459 -3.97 12.60 13.39
C SER A 459 -3.17 11.29 13.24
N GLY A 460 -2.11 11.28 12.42
CA GLY A 460 -1.27 10.11 12.08
C GLY A 460 -0.55 9.35 13.21
N ARG A 461 -0.92 9.55 14.49
CA ARG A 461 -0.52 8.65 15.60
C ARG A 461 -1.69 7.96 16.28
N ARG A 462 -2.95 8.29 15.96
CA ARG A 462 -4.13 7.76 16.67
C ARG A 462 -4.87 6.66 15.92
N LEU A 463 -4.79 6.58 14.59
CA LEU A 463 -5.69 5.69 13.82
C LEU A 463 -5.18 4.28 13.52
N VAL A 464 -3.86 4.04 13.45
CA VAL A 464 -3.34 2.65 13.47
C VAL A 464 -3.84 1.92 14.71
N HIS A 465 -4.07 2.64 15.82
CA HIS A 465 -4.65 2.06 17.03
C HIS A 465 -6.18 1.87 16.96
N VAL A 466 -6.92 2.71 16.21
CA VAL A 466 -8.40 2.72 16.19
C VAL A 466 -8.99 1.75 15.17
N TYR A 467 -8.43 1.65 13.96
CA TYR A 467 -8.86 0.62 13.00
C TYR A 467 -8.46 -0.78 13.47
N PHE A 468 -7.30 -0.89 14.10
CA PHE A 468 -6.89 -2.10 14.79
C PHE A 468 -7.88 -2.48 15.90
N GLU A 469 -8.30 -1.53 16.75
CA GLU A 469 -9.30 -1.77 17.81
C GLU A 469 -10.72 -2.11 17.29
N GLN A 470 -11.17 -1.53 16.16
CA GLN A 470 -12.46 -1.89 15.56
C GLN A 470 -12.44 -3.29 14.91
N ALA A 471 -11.32 -3.66 14.27
CA ALA A 471 -11.11 -5.03 13.79
C ALA A 471 -11.04 -6.04 14.94
N CYS A 472 -10.40 -5.69 16.07
CA CYS A 472 -10.42 -6.50 17.29
C CYS A 472 -11.85 -6.79 17.78
N LEU A 473 -12.73 -5.79 17.75
CA LEU A 473 -14.09 -5.90 18.29
C LEU A 473 -14.97 -6.83 17.44
N LEU A 474 -14.75 -6.87 16.12
CA LEU A 474 -15.41 -7.84 15.24
C LEU A 474 -14.88 -9.26 15.48
N LEU A 475 -13.56 -9.44 15.60
CA LEU A 475 -12.91 -10.74 15.85
C LEU A 475 -13.28 -11.34 17.22
N MET A 476 -13.41 -10.53 18.27
CA MET A 476 -13.78 -11.01 19.61
C MET A 476 -15.27 -11.36 19.74
N SER A 477 -16.13 -10.90 18.83
CA SER A 477 -17.57 -11.13 18.94
C SER A 477 -18.03 -12.54 18.56
N GLY A 478 -17.17 -13.35 17.93
CA GLY A 478 -17.45 -14.75 17.55
C GLY A 478 -18.66 -14.93 16.62
N ARG A 479 -19.22 -13.84 16.08
CA ARG A 479 -20.40 -13.88 15.21
C ARG A 479 -19.98 -13.79 13.76
N ALA A 480 -20.33 -14.81 12.98
CA ALA A 480 -20.28 -14.75 11.54
C ALA A 480 -21.01 -13.49 11.05
N LEU A 481 -20.38 -12.74 10.14
CA LEU A 481 -21.08 -11.72 9.37
C LEU A 481 -22.29 -12.38 8.70
N PRO A 482 -23.50 -11.79 8.75
CA PRO A 482 -24.63 -12.33 8.03
C PRO A 482 -24.27 -12.46 6.55
N SER A 483 -24.52 -13.64 5.99
CA SER A 483 -24.16 -14.11 4.64
C SER A 483 -24.92 -13.36 3.52
N GLY A 484 -24.93 -12.03 3.55
CA GLY A 484 -25.76 -11.20 2.68
C GLY A 484 -25.18 -9.82 2.36
N LEU A 485 -23.86 -9.65 2.46
CA LEU A 485 -23.17 -8.47 1.93
C LEU A 485 -22.25 -8.91 0.79
N ASP A 486 -22.88 -9.25 -0.34
CA ASP A 486 -22.24 -9.20 -1.65
C ASP A 486 -22.21 -7.74 -2.09
N ALA A 487 -21.02 -7.11 -1.97
CA ALA A 487 -20.43 -6.02 -2.77
C ALA A 487 -19.40 -5.24 -1.94
#